data_AF-A0A843WJV4-F1
#
_entry.id   AF-A0A843WJV4-F1
#
_cell.length_a   1.000
_cell.length_b   1.000
_cell.length_c   1.000
_cell.angle_alpha   90.00
_cell.angle_beta   90.00
_cell.angle_gamma   90.00
#
_symmetry.space_group_name_H-M   'P 1'
#
loop_
_entity.id
_entity.type
_entity.pdbx_description
1 polymer ?
#
loop_
_entity_poly.entity_id
_entity_poly.type
_entity_poly.pdbx_seq_one_letter_code
_entity_poly.pdbx_strand_id
1 'polypeptide(L)'
;DMYATKNKTVIADAMSSIDISVASINELGQPVGEGGHSLKLFLGTVVRLGDKMPIDAPTWRAMSATHKDDVWEYVQRKYDIPTYLKEWVMKDLDQKWRSWKYELRNKYFNPTLKQNEQEIPPDPRVNVEQ
;
A
#
# COMPACT_ATOMS: atom_id res chain seq x y z
N ASP A 1 13.34 -15.81 -15.38
CA ASP A 1 13.69 -16.12 -13.99
C ASP A 1 12.53 -16.81 -13.28
N MET A 2 12.76 -17.99 -12.68
CA MET A 2 11.70 -18.84 -12.11
C MET A 2 10.98 -18.16 -10.93
N TYR A 3 11.68 -17.25 -10.24
CA TYR A 3 11.17 -16.52 -9.07
C TYR A 3 10.22 -15.37 -9.46
N ALA A 4 10.57 -14.59 -10.49
CA ALA A 4 9.69 -13.54 -11.02
C ALA A 4 8.39 -14.13 -11.61
N THR A 5 8.48 -15.30 -12.25
CA THR A 5 7.32 -16.00 -12.82
C THR A 5 6.39 -16.52 -11.72
N LYS A 6 6.93 -17.15 -10.66
CA LYS A 6 6.12 -17.62 -9.52
C LYS A 6 5.47 -16.47 -8.75
N ASN A 7 6.17 -15.36 -8.50
CA ASN A 7 5.56 -14.20 -7.85
C ASN A 7 4.48 -13.57 -8.73
N LYS A 8 4.73 -13.41 -10.03
CA LYS A 8 3.72 -12.90 -10.97
C LYS A 8 2.49 -13.81 -11.03
N THR A 9 2.67 -15.13 -10.99
CA THR A 9 1.57 -16.11 -10.96
C THR A 9 0.86 -16.16 -9.61
N VAL A 10 1.55 -16.06 -8.46
CA VAL A 10 0.91 -16.03 -7.13
C VAL A 10 0.16 -14.72 -6.91
N ILE A 11 0.71 -13.59 -7.35
CA ILE A 11 0.05 -12.28 -7.28
C ILE A 11 -1.13 -12.26 -8.27
N ALA A 12 -0.96 -12.79 -9.49
CA ALA A 12 -2.05 -12.93 -10.45
C ALA A 12 -3.14 -13.90 -9.98
N ASP A 13 -2.80 -15.07 -9.41
CA ASP A 13 -3.77 -16.02 -8.82
C ASP A 13 -4.49 -15.39 -7.63
N ALA A 14 -3.77 -14.69 -6.74
CA ALA A 14 -4.37 -13.93 -5.64
C ALA A 14 -5.21 -12.73 -6.13
N MET A 15 -4.98 -12.25 -7.35
CA MET A 15 -5.77 -11.22 -8.04
C MET A 15 -6.84 -11.82 -8.99
N SER A 16 -6.86 -13.14 -9.20
CA SER A 16 -7.69 -13.80 -10.22
C SER A 16 -9.11 -14.14 -9.78
N SER A 17 -9.45 -13.89 -8.51
CA SER A 17 -10.84 -13.94 -8.05
C SER A 17 -11.27 -12.54 -7.64
N ILE A 18 -11.95 -11.88 -8.58
CA ILE A 18 -12.72 -10.67 -8.36
C ILE A 18 -13.81 -10.93 -7.29
N ASP A 19 -14.08 -9.91 -6.48
CA ASP A 19 -15.17 -9.72 -5.52
C ASP A 19 -15.03 -10.30 -4.10
N ILE A 20 -14.09 -9.77 -3.32
CA ILE A 20 -14.33 -9.63 -1.87
C ILE A 20 -15.14 -8.34 -1.67
N SER A 21 -16.46 -8.47 -1.50
CA SER A 21 -17.31 -7.34 -1.14
C SER A 21 -16.97 -6.84 0.27
N VAL A 22 -16.84 -5.52 0.42
CA VAL A 22 -16.75 -4.87 1.74
C VAL A 22 -18.17 -4.69 2.29
N ALA A 23 -18.91 -5.79 2.44
CA ALA A 23 -20.34 -5.78 2.72
C ALA A 23 -20.70 -5.23 4.12
N SER A 24 -19.78 -5.32 5.08
CA SER A 24 -20.04 -4.96 6.48
C SER A 24 -19.25 -3.72 6.89
N ILE A 25 -19.98 -2.65 7.19
CA ILE A 25 -19.46 -1.37 7.70
C ILE A 25 -20.03 -1.13 9.11
N ASN A 26 -19.19 -0.76 10.07
CA ASN A 26 -19.65 -0.41 11.42
C ASN A 26 -20.18 1.03 11.51
N GLU A 27 -20.73 1.42 12.66
CA GLU A 27 -21.28 2.76 12.91
C GLU A 27 -20.25 3.90 12.74
N LEU A 28 -18.95 3.57 12.77
CA LEU A 28 -17.85 4.51 12.53
C LEU A 28 -17.45 4.61 11.05
N GLY A 29 -18.19 3.99 10.15
CA GLY A 29 -17.90 3.98 8.72
C GLY A 29 -16.69 3.11 8.34
N GLN A 30 -16.33 2.13 9.17
CA GLN A 30 -15.15 1.30 8.96
C GLN A 30 -15.52 -0.10 8.41
N PRO A 31 -14.78 -0.61 7.41
CA PRO A 31 -14.82 -2.00 7.01
C PRO A 31 -14.55 -2.97 8.17
N VAL A 32 -15.47 -3.89 8.39
CA VAL A 32 -15.41 -4.97 9.38
C VAL A 32 -15.68 -6.34 8.75
N GLY A 33 -15.52 -7.41 9.53
CA GLY A 33 -15.63 -8.78 9.04
C GLY A 33 -14.46 -9.20 8.15
N GLU A 34 -14.60 -10.35 7.48
CA GLU A 34 -13.54 -10.92 6.64
C GLU A 34 -13.18 -10.01 5.47
N GLY A 35 -14.17 -9.39 4.82
CA GLY A 35 -13.93 -8.44 3.72
C GLY A 35 -13.15 -7.20 4.16
N GLY A 36 -13.52 -6.61 5.30
CA GLY A 36 -12.79 -5.48 5.87
C GLY A 36 -11.38 -5.84 6.36
N HIS A 37 -11.20 -7.05 6.91
CA HIS A 37 -9.87 -7.54 7.29
C HIS A 37 -8.98 -7.75 6.06
N SER A 38 -9.49 -8.43 5.04
CA SER A 38 -8.79 -8.66 3.77
C SER A 38 -8.38 -7.34 3.11
N LEU A 39 -9.30 -6.36 3.05
CA LEU A 39 -8.99 -5.02 2.54
C LEU A 39 -7.83 -4.38 3.30
N LYS A 40 -7.85 -4.38 4.65
CA LYS A 40 -6.77 -3.79 5.46
C LYS A 40 -5.41 -4.45 5.19
N LEU A 41 -5.37 -5.77 5.02
CA LEU A 41 -4.14 -6.48 4.66
C LEU A 41 -3.65 -6.07 3.27
N PHE A 42 -4.56 -5.99 2.30
CA PHE A 42 -4.23 -5.57 0.95
C PHE A 42 -3.69 -4.14 0.89
N LEU A 43 -4.31 -3.19 1.61
CA LEU A 43 -3.80 -1.82 1.73
C LEU A 43 -2.38 -1.79 2.33
N GLY A 44 -2.11 -2.69 3.29
CA GLY A 44 -0.76 -2.89 3.84
C GLY A 44 0.28 -3.37 2.82
N THR A 45 -0.15 -4.13 1.81
CA THR A 45 0.70 -4.51 0.68
C THR A 45 0.90 -3.35 -0.29
N VAL A 46 -0.18 -2.61 -0.59
CA VAL A 46 -0.16 -1.46 -1.52
C VAL A 46 0.84 -0.40 -1.08
N VAL A 47 0.90 -0.05 0.21
CA VAL A 47 1.84 0.98 0.71
C VAL A 47 3.32 0.62 0.56
N ARG A 48 3.62 -0.65 0.24
CA ARG A 48 4.99 -1.15 0.01
C ARG A 48 5.34 -1.24 -1.47
N LEU A 49 4.41 -0.96 -2.36
CA LEU A 49 4.66 -0.90 -3.80
C LEU A 49 5.33 0.44 -4.12
N GLY A 50 6.65 0.44 -4.27
CA GLY A 50 7.45 1.67 -4.40
C GLY A 50 7.11 2.50 -5.64
N ASP A 51 6.65 1.86 -6.72
CA ASP A 51 6.16 2.48 -7.95
C ASP A 51 4.87 3.27 -7.73
N LYS A 52 3.98 2.79 -6.84
CA LYS A 52 2.69 3.42 -6.55
C LYS A 52 2.73 4.36 -5.35
N MET A 53 3.59 4.03 -4.38
CA MET A 53 3.64 4.63 -3.05
C MET A 53 5.07 5.08 -2.73
N PRO A 54 5.56 6.13 -3.42
CA PRO A 54 6.92 6.63 -3.26
C PRO A 54 7.23 7.00 -1.80
N ILE A 55 8.38 6.54 -1.30
CA ILE A 55 8.82 6.78 0.09
C ILE A 55 9.61 8.09 0.25
N ASP A 56 10.13 8.64 -0.85
CA ASP A 56 10.86 9.90 -0.93
C ASP A 56 9.96 11.13 -0.75
N ALA A 57 8.67 11.01 -1.09
CA ALA A 57 7.67 12.03 -0.81
C ALA A 57 7.72 12.48 0.66
N PRO A 58 7.90 13.77 0.98
CA PRO A 58 8.19 14.21 2.35
C PRO A 58 6.99 14.00 3.29
N THR A 59 5.77 14.16 2.78
CA THR A 59 4.52 13.93 3.52
C THR A 59 3.45 13.35 2.60
N TRP A 60 2.44 12.71 3.17
CA TRP A 60 1.26 12.25 2.42
C TRP A 60 0.58 13.39 1.64
N ARG A 61 0.55 14.60 2.21
CA ARG A 61 -0.01 15.78 1.53
C ARG A 61 0.80 16.19 0.30
N ALA A 62 2.11 15.96 0.31
CA ALA A 62 3.01 16.23 -0.81
C ALA A 62 2.98 15.14 -1.91
N MET A 63 2.43 13.96 -1.62
CA MET A 63 2.21 12.94 -2.65
C MET A 63 1.17 13.45 -3.65
N SER A 64 1.53 13.42 -4.95
CA SER A 64 0.71 13.97 -6.03
C SER A 64 -0.69 13.35 -6.06
N ALA A 65 -1.69 14.12 -6.49
CA ALA A 65 -3.05 13.62 -6.69
C ALA A 65 -3.09 12.41 -7.63
N THR A 66 -2.31 12.43 -8.72
CA THR A 66 -2.21 11.32 -9.70
C THR A 66 -1.85 10.00 -9.03
N HIS A 67 -0.76 9.93 -8.25
CA HIS A 67 -0.41 8.72 -7.50
C HIS A 67 -1.54 8.22 -6.59
N LYS A 68 -2.24 9.13 -5.90
CA LYS A 68 -3.35 8.74 -5.02
C LYS A 68 -4.53 8.19 -5.81
N ASP A 69 -4.85 8.78 -6.96
CA ASP A 69 -5.92 8.31 -7.82
C ASP A 69 -5.56 6.98 -8.50
N ASP A 70 -4.31 6.79 -8.92
CA ASP A 70 -3.82 5.51 -9.46
C ASP A 70 -3.93 4.39 -8.40
N VAL A 71 -3.55 4.69 -7.16
CA VAL A 71 -3.69 3.75 -6.03
C VAL A 71 -5.16 3.47 -5.73
N TRP A 72 -6.02 4.49 -5.80
CA TRP A 72 -7.46 4.31 -5.62
C TRP A 72 -8.04 3.36 -6.66
N GLU A 73 -7.75 3.60 -7.95
CA GLU A 73 -8.19 2.75 -9.05
C GLU A 73 -7.66 1.32 -8.87
N TYR A 74 -6.39 1.17 -8.48
CA TYR A 74 -5.78 -0.12 -8.20
C TYR A 74 -6.50 -0.89 -7.09
N VAL A 75 -6.95 -0.21 -6.03
CA VAL A 75 -7.75 -0.81 -4.96
C VAL A 75 -9.13 -1.23 -5.47
N GLN A 76 -9.81 -0.37 -6.24
CA GLN A 76 -11.13 -0.66 -6.79
C GLN A 76 -11.13 -1.82 -7.79
N ARG A 77 -10.02 -2.10 -8.48
CA ARG A 77 -9.90 -3.29 -9.34
C ARG A 77 -9.98 -4.62 -8.58
N LYS A 78 -9.73 -4.62 -7.26
CA LYS A 78 -9.71 -5.83 -6.43
C LYS A 78 -10.90 -5.94 -5.48
N TYR A 79 -11.44 -4.82 -5.04
CA TYR A 79 -12.54 -4.76 -4.09
C TYR A 79 -13.67 -3.89 -4.65
N ASP A 80 -14.90 -4.37 -4.54
CA ASP A 80 -16.08 -3.51 -4.70
C ASP A 80 -16.26 -2.65 -3.44
N ILE A 81 -15.76 -1.42 -3.52
CA ILE A 81 -15.77 -0.45 -2.43
C ILE A 81 -16.71 0.70 -2.81
N PRO A 82 -17.79 0.94 -2.04
CA PRO A 82 -18.63 2.12 -2.21
C PRO A 82 -17.82 3.42 -2.17
N THR A 83 -18.12 4.36 -3.07
CA THR A 83 -17.36 5.62 -3.21
C THR A 83 -17.28 6.43 -1.92
N TYR A 84 -18.29 6.36 -1.04
CA TYR A 84 -18.27 7.06 0.24
C TYR A 84 -17.17 6.56 1.20
N LEU A 85 -16.61 5.36 0.97
CA LEU A 85 -15.47 4.83 1.73
C LEU A 85 -14.11 5.26 1.16
N LYS A 86 -14.04 5.98 0.04
CA LYS A 86 -12.77 6.46 -0.54
C LYS A 86 -11.95 7.22 0.51
N GLU A 87 -12.59 8.11 1.28
CA GLU A 87 -11.89 8.87 2.32
C GLU A 87 -11.32 7.96 3.42
N TRP A 88 -12.06 6.92 3.81
CA TRP A 88 -11.58 5.94 4.80
C TRP A 88 -10.36 5.18 4.27
N VAL A 89 -10.42 4.68 3.03
CA VAL A 89 -9.30 3.97 2.38
C VAL A 89 -8.07 4.87 2.29
N MET A 90 -8.24 6.14 1.91
CA MET A 90 -7.15 7.11 1.83
C MET A 90 -6.50 7.38 3.18
N LYS A 91 -7.29 7.49 4.26
CA LYS A 91 -6.77 7.65 5.62
C LYS A 91 -5.99 6.43 6.09
N ASP A 92 -6.49 5.23 5.78
CA ASP A 92 -5.83 3.98 6.14
C ASP A 92 -4.50 3.80 5.39
N LEU A 93 -4.45 4.16 4.11
CA LEU A 93 -3.23 4.19 3.30
C LEU A 93 -2.20 5.21 3.84
N ASP A 94 -2.62 6.44 4.16
CA ASP A 94 -1.74 7.46 4.78
C ASP A 94 -1.08 6.92 6.05
N GLN A 95 -1.87 6.39 6.97
CA GLN A 95 -1.38 5.84 8.22
C GLN A 95 -0.35 4.72 7.99
N LYS A 96 -0.69 3.75 7.13
CA LYS A 96 0.18 2.60 6.84
C LYS A 96 1.46 3.02 6.12
N TRP A 97 1.38 3.97 5.19
CA TRP A 97 2.55 4.50 4.48
C TRP A 97 3.49 5.24 5.42
N ARG A 98 2.97 6.05 6.34
CA ARG A 98 3.78 6.72 7.37
C ARG A 98 4.46 5.73 8.31
N SER A 99 3.74 4.70 8.76
CA SER A 99 4.31 3.62 9.56
C SER A 99 5.41 2.88 8.81
N TRP A 100 5.17 2.54 7.53
CA TRP A 100 6.16 1.88 6.68
C TRP A 100 7.43 2.73 6.49
N LYS A 101 7.26 4.02 6.18
CA LYS A 101 8.38 4.96 6.06
C LYS A 101 9.18 5.08 7.36
N TYR A 102 8.50 5.08 8.51
CA TYR A 102 9.14 5.08 9.82
C TYR A 102 9.92 3.78 10.09
N GLU A 103 9.34 2.62 9.77
CA GLU A 103 10.03 1.32 9.88
C GLU A 103 11.30 1.29 9.02
N LEU A 104 11.22 1.73 7.76
CA LEU A 104 12.38 1.84 6.87
C LEU A 104 13.44 2.76 7.44
N ARG A 105 13.05 3.95 7.91
CA ARG A 105 13.99 4.89 8.55
C ARG A 105 14.66 4.22 9.74
N ASN A 106 13.93 3.60 10.66
CA ASN A 106 14.53 2.98 11.84
C ASN A 106 15.47 1.82 11.50
N LYS A 107 15.16 1.05 10.45
CA LYS A 107 15.95 -0.10 10.02
C LYS A 107 17.25 0.30 9.35
N TYR A 108 17.24 1.39 8.58
CA TYR A 108 18.36 1.79 7.72
C TYR A 108 19.02 3.11 8.14
N PHE A 109 18.52 3.77 9.18
CA PHE A 109 19.10 5.01 9.67
C PHE A 109 20.53 4.78 10.13
N ASN A 110 21.45 5.54 9.54
CA ASN A 110 22.84 5.54 9.91
C ASN A 110 23.19 6.86 10.61
N PRO A 111 23.43 6.87 11.93
CA PRO A 111 23.73 8.10 12.67
C PRO A 111 25.04 8.77 12.26
N THR A 112 25.91 8.08 11.51
CA THR A 112 27.19 8.64 11.05
C THR A 112 27.08 9.38 9.71
N LEU A 113 25.97 9.23 8.98
CA LEU A 113 25.73 9.88 7.69
C LEU A 113 24.87 11.14 7.85
N LYS A 114 25.11 12.15 7.00
CA LYS A 114 24.21 13.31 6.92
C LYS A 114 22.88 12.90 6.33
N GLN A 115 21.84 13.71 6.52
CA GLN A 115 20.49 13.35 6.08
C GLN A 115 20.37 13.16 4.55
N ASN A 116 21.15 13.88 3.76
CA ASN A 116 21.23 13.75 2.30
C ASN A 116 22.10 12.57 1.83
N GLU A 117 22.81 11.92 2.74
CA GLU A 117 23.65 10.73 2.51
C GLU A 117 22.98 9.46 3.06
N GLN A 118 21.79 9.58 3.67
CA GLN A 118 21.03 8.42 4.12
C GLN A 118 20.52 7.64 2.90
N GLU A 119 20.94 6.39 2.80
CA GLU A 119 20.42 5.47 1.79
C GLU A 119 19.42 4.53 2.44
N ILE A 120 18.21 4.46 1.89
CA ILE A 120 17.25 3.39 2.19
C ILE A 120 17.46 2.35 1.09
N PRO A 121 18.21 1.26 1.34
CA PRO A 121 18.36 0.21 0.34
C PRO A 121 16.97 -0.36 0.00
N PRO A 122 16.77 -0.88 -1.22
CA PRO A 122 15.51 -1.52 -1.58
C PRO A 122 15.19 -2.61 -0.54
N ASP A 123 14.07 -2.45 0.17
CA ASP A 123 13.65 -3.50 1.11
C ASP A 123 13.27 -4.73 0.28
N PRO A 124 13.68 -5.96 0.67
CA PRO A 124 13.35 -7.17 -0.10
C PRO A 124 11.84 -7.41 -0.28
N ARG A 125 10.99 -6.71 0.49
CA ARG A 125 9.52 -6.73 0.36
C ARG A 125 9.00 -5.73 -0.68
N VAL A 126 9.83 -4.79 -1.13
CA VAL A 126 9.54 -3.81 -2.18
C VAL A 126 10.04 -4.42 -3.49
N ASN A 127 9.12 -4.75 -4.39
CA ASN A 127 9.50 -5.29 -5.69
C ASN A 127 10.01 -4.14 -6.57
N VAL A 128 11.32 -4.12 -6.83
CA VAL A 128 11.99 -3.06 -7.61
C VAL A 128 11.79 -3.25 -9.12
N GLU A 129 11.34 -4.43 -9.53
CA GLU A 129 11.02 -4.79 -10.91
C GLU A 129 9.49 -4.99 -11.06
N GLN A 130 8.75 -3.91 -11.25
CA GLN A 130 7.36 -3.93 -11.72
C GLN A 130 7.12 -2.86 -12.77
#